data_AF-A0A367JJX3-F1
#
_entry.id   AF-A0A367JJX3-F1
#
_cell.length_a   1.000
_cell.length_b   1.000
_cell.length_c   1.000
_cell.angle_alpha   90.00
_cell.angle_beta   90.00
_cell.angle_gamma   90.00
#
_symmetry.space_group_name_H-M   'P 1'
#
loop_
_entity.id
_entity.type
_entity.pdbx_description
1 polymer ?
#
loop_
_entity_poly.entity_id
_entity_poly.type
_entity_poly.pdbx_seq_one_letter_code
_entity_poly.pdbx_strand_id
1 'polypeptide(L)'
;MELVGKPQLLFLDEPTSGLDAQSSYNIIRFIRKLADSGWPVLCTIHQPSAILFEHFDHLLLLVRGGRTAYYGEIGQDSATMIRYFESNGGPQCAPEANPAEYILECVGAGTTGKVKADWAEIWERSTEAKRLEEELEEIHLKSNTSPTREAKMYATPLSTQFRLVYQRIALAYWRSPDYNLGRFMNVMFTALITGFTYWKLGNSSSDLLNKVFALFGTFIMAMTLIILSQPKFMTEREYFRREYASRYYHWLPWGVSALLAELPYVFFFSACFMFGFYWTSGMNPSSEAAGYFYITFSVLVCWAISLGFVIAAFSESPLMAAVINPLVMSVLILFAGLMQSPWQMPRFWSAWMYWLDPFHYYIEGLAVNELDGLNVVCDQQDLIVFRAPENTTCAEYTLAYFASGAPGYLDHPQTTSECRYCPFKSGREFYSTRFGWDVKHKWRNLAILVAFFVFNCLVFLTFVYLRRKPRR
;
A
#
# COMPACT_ATOMS: atom_id res chain seq x y z
N MET A 1 5.23 4.86 24.74
CA MET A 1 5.17 3.40 24.58
C MET A 1 6.41 2.71 25.12
N GLU A 2 7.61 3.24 24.85
CA GLU A 2 8.88 2.63 25.28
C GLU A 2 8.99 2.34 26.80
N LEU A 3 8.40 3.19 27.67
CA LEU A 3 8.37 2.96 29.12
C LEU A 3 7.46 1.80 29.56
N VAL A 4 6.45 1.44 28.78
CA VAL A 4 5.47 0.38 29.12
C VAL A 4 6.17 -0.99 29.17
N GLY A 5 7.21 -1.17 28.35
CA GLY A 5 8.00 -2.40 28.33
C GLY A 5 8.89 -2.62 29.55
N LYS A 6 8.99 -1.64 30.47
CA LYS A 6 9.95 -1.62 31.60
C LYS A 6 11.37 -2.00 31.13
N PRO A 7 11.95 -1.24 30.19
CA PRO A 7 13.30 -1.52 29.68
C PRO A 7 14.33 -1.48 30.81
N GLN A 8 15.37 -2.29 30.68
CA GLN A 8 16.51 -2.28 31.61
C GLN A 8 17.48 -1.12 31.35
N LEU A 9 17.44 -0.55 30.15
CA LEU A 9 18.25 0.60 29.73
C LEU A 9 17.44 1.42 28.74
N LEU A 10 17.35 2.71 28.98
CA LEU A 10 16.60 3.65 28.14
C LEU A 10 17.58 4.47 27.29
N PHE A 11 17.43 4.41 25.96
CA PHE A 11 18.17 5.24 25.03
C PHE A 11 17.28 6.37 24.53
N LEU A 12 17.74 7.62 24.65
CA LEU A 12 17.02 8.81 24.21
C LEU A 12 17.90 9.60 23.24
N ASP A 13 17.49 9.68 21.99
CA ASP A 13 18.20 10.46 20.98
C ASP A 13 17.65 11.89 20.96
N GLU A 14 18.47 12.86 21.36
CA GLU A 14 18.16 14.30 21.42
C GLU A 14 16.76 14.65 21.99
N PRO A 15 16.43 14.25 23.24
CA PRO A 15 15.07 14.37 23.77
C PRO A 15 14.57 15.81 23.96
N THR A 16 15.44 16.80 23.85
CA THR A 16 15.13 18.23 23.96
C THR A 16 15.08 18.96 22.61
N SER A 17 15.37 18.29 21.51
CA SER A 17 15.44 18.91 20.18
C SER A 17 14.05 19.37 19.71
N GLY A 18 13.96 20.61 19.24
CA GLY A 18 12.71 21.22 18.76
C GLY A 18 11.72 21.64 19.85
N LEU A 19 12.11 21.58 21.13
CA LEU A 19 11.30 22.04 22.27
C LEU A 19 11.71 23.45 22.71
N ASP A 20 10.76 24.19 23.28
CA ASP A 20 11.07 25.43 24.01
C ASP A 20 11.82 25.13 25.32
N ALA A 21 12.42 26.16 25.93
CA ALA A 21 13.25 26.01 27.13
C ALA A 21 12.49 25.38 28.32
N GLN A 22 11.21 25.75 28.52
CA GLN A 22 10.42 25.25 29.63
C GLN A 22 10.02 23.79 29.42
N SER A 23 9.61 23.42 28.20
CA SER A 23 9.30 22.03 27.85
C SER A 23 10.54 21.15 27.97
N SER A 24 11.70 21.62 27.49
CA SER A 24 12.98 20.91 27.62
C SER A 24 13.33 20.64 29.08
N TYR A 25 13.18 21.64 29.96
CA TYR A 25 13.39 21.49 31.40
C TYR A 25 12.47 20.44 32.03
N ASN A 26 11.18 20.46 31.68
CA ASN A 26 10.22 19.47 32.18
C ASN A 26 10.57 18.04 31.73
N ILE A 27 11.04 17.87 30.49
CA ILE A 27 11.48 16.57 29.96
C ILE A 27 12.71 16.06 30.71
N ILE A 28 13.74 16.88 30.88
CA ILE A 28 14.95 16.49 31.62
C ILE A 28 14.62 16.18 33.08
N ARG A 29 13.79 16.98 33.75
CA ARG A 29 13.34 16.70 35.11
C ARG A 29 12.57 15.38 35.21
N PHE A 30 11.80 15.01 34.20
CA PHE A 30 11.13 13.71 34.14
C PHE A 30 12.14 12.57 33.94
N ILE A 31 13.11 12.73 33.04
CA ILE A 31 14.19 11.77 32.83
C ILE A 31 15.00 11.56 34.12
N ARG A 32 15.31 12.65 34.83
CA ARG A 32 15.97 12.61 36.14
C ARG A 32 15.19 11.76 37.14
N LYS A 33 13.87 11.96 37.25
CA LYS A 33 13.02 11.13 38.11
C LYS A 33 13.06 9.66 37.75
N LEU A 34 13.17 9.31 36.46
CA LEU A 34 13.33 7.92 36.03
C LEU A 34 14.68 7.36 36.49
N ALA A 35 15.76 8.12 36.32
CA ALA A 35 17.10 7.76 36.79
C ALA A 35 17.14 7.56 38.31
N ASP A 36 16.57 8.49 39.08
CA ASP A 36 16.45 8.40 40.54
C ASP A 36 15.61 7.21 41.00
N SER A 37 14.70 6.72 40.14
CA SER A 37 13.91 5.50 40.37
C SER A 37 14.70 4.21 40.05
N GLY A 38 15.99 4.32 39.74
CA GLY A 38 16.88 3.21 39.44
C GLY A 38 16.87 2.76 37.97
N TRP A 39 16.39 3.58 37.04
CA TRP A 39 16.43 3.25 35.61
C TRP A 39 17.72 3.80 34.98
N PRO A 40 18.57 2.96 34.38
CA PRO A 40 19.68 3.43 33.56
C PRO A 40 19.16 4.19 32.34
N VAL A 41 19.59 5.44 32.17
CA VAL A 41 19.24 6.27 31.01
C VAL A 41 20.50 6.76 30.32
N LEU A 42 20.57 6.56 29.01
CA LEU A 42 21.57 7.15 28.13
C LEU A 42 20.86 8.11 27.18
N CYS A 43 21.31 9.35 27.12
CA CYS A 43 20.78 10.34 26.18
C CYS A 43 21.88 11.11 25.46
N THR A 44 21.61 11.48 24.21
CA THR A 44 22.42 12.42 23.43
C THR A 44 21.83 13.81 23.56
N ILE A 45 22.68 14.84 23.72
CA ILE A 45 22.24 16.24 23.79
C ILE A 45 23.20 17.09 22.98
N HIS A 46 22.66 17.88 22.06
CA HIS A 46 23.45 18.70 21.17
C HIS A 46 24.07 19.91 21.89
N GLN A 47 23.29 20.66 22.69
CA GLN A 47 23.75 21.83 23.46
C GLN A 47 22.83 22.07 24.69
N PRO A 48 23.14 21.52 25.87
CA PRO A 48 22.34 21.78 27.05
C PRO A 48 22.58 23.19 27.61
N SER A 49 21.54 23.82 28.14
CA SER A 49 21.72 24.97 29.02
C SER A 49 22.33 24.54 30.34
N ALA A 50 22.98 25.46 31.07
CA ALA A 50 23.59 25.18 32.38
C ALA A 50 22.62 24.46 33.34
N ILE A 51 21.36 24.92 33.39
CA ILE A 51 20.30 24.35 34.23
C ILE A 51 20.02 22.88 33.86
N LEU A 52 20.02 22.54 32.57
CA LEU A 52 19.81 21.16 32.14
C LEU A 52 21.03 20.30 32.44
N PHE A 53 22.23 20.88 32.31
CA PHE A 53 23.49 20.18 32.47
C PHE A 53 23.69 19.65 33.90
N GLU A 54 23.23 20.38 34.91
CA GLU A 54 23.26 19.96 36.32
C GLU A 54 22.42 18.72 36.64
N HIS A 55 21.50 18.32 35.76
CA HIS A 55 20.65 17.14 36.00
C HIS A 55 21.30 15.81 35.59
N PHE A 56 22.46 15.83 34.92
CA PHE A 56 23.17 14.63 34.47
C PHE A 56 24.18 14.16 35.51
N ASP A 57 24.22 12.85 35.77
CA ASP A 57 25.20 12.26 36.69
C ASP A 57 26.58 12.13 36.00
N HIS A 58 26.58 11.63 34.77
CA HIS A 58 27.79 11.31 34.00
C HIS A 58 27.74 11.96 32.61
N LEU A 59 28.92 12.32 32.12
CA LEU A 59 29.12 12.85 30.77
C LEU A 59 30.04 11.90 29.98
N LEU A 60 29.63 11.56 28.77
CA LEU A 60 30.52 11.02 27.74
C LEU A 60 30.66 12.08 26.65
N LEU A 61 31.82 12.74 26.58
CA LEU A 61 32.12 13.75 25.58
C LEU A 61 32.90 13.11 24.42
N LEU A 62 32.33 13.20 23.22
CA LEU A 62 32.96 12.71 21.99
C LEU A 62 33.43 13.88 21.13
N VAL A 63 34.61 13.74 20.53
CA VAL A 63 35.19 14.69 19.56
C VAL A 63 35.21 14.08 18.16
N ARG A 64 35.62 14.89 17.18
CA ARG A 64 35.66 14.49 15.75
C ARG A 64 36.36 13.15 15.57
N GLY A 65 35.75 12.27 14.76
CA GLY A 65 36.23 10.90 14.56
C GLY A 65 35.69 9.89 15.57
N GLY A 66 34.78 10.30 16.47
CA GLY A 66 34.16 9.41 17.45
C GLY A 66 35.10 9.02 18.59
N ARG A 67 36.15 9.83 18.84
CA ARG A 67 37.10 9.61 19.93
C ARG A 67 36.59 10.26 21.21
N THR A 68 36.86 9.65 22.36
CA THR A 68 36.48 10.18 23.67
C THR A 68 37.43 11.30 24.09
N ALA A 69 36.88 12.42 24.55
CA ALA A 69 37.63 13.50 25.17
C ALA A 69 37.47 13.54 26.70
N TYR A 70 36.34 13.04 27.20
CA TYR A 70 36.06 12.90 28.63
C TYR A 70 35.00 11.84 28.86
N TYR A 71 35.17 11.01 29.89
CA TYR A 71 34.11 10.20 30.48
C TYR A 71 34.19 10.26 32.00
N GLY A 72 33.06 10.52 32.65
CA GLY A 72 32.99 10.45 34.11
C GLY A 72 31.86 11.27 34.70
N GLU A 73 31.84 11.34 36.02
CA GLU A 73 30.88 12.16 36.76
C GLU A 73 31.06 13.64 36.44
N ILE A 74 29.96 14.37 36.33
CA ILE A 74 30.00 15.83 36.17
C ILE A 74 30.36 16.48 37.52
N GLY A 75 29.84 15.92 38.61
CA GLY A 75 30.00 16.42 39.97
C GLY A 75 29.11 17.62 40.28
N GLN A 76 29.01 17.97 41.57
CA GLN A 76 28.25 19.14 42.00
C GLN A 76 28.81 20.40 41.32
N ASP A 77 27.91 21.21 40.76
CA ASP A 77 28.23 22.45 40.02
C ASP A 77 29.28 22.24 38.91
N SER A 78 29.31 21.04 38.32
CA SER A 78 30.28 20.64 37.27
C SER A 78 31.76 20.64 37.69
N ALA A 79 32.05 20.71 38.99
CA ALA A 79 33.41 20.91 39.48
C ALA A 79 34.38 19.77 39.12
N THR A 80 33.92 18.51 39.13
CA THR A 80 34.78 17.35 38.79
C THR A 80 35.24 17.42 37.36
N MET A 81 34.31 17.68 36.44
CA MET A 81 34.59 17.81 35.02
C MET A 81 35.45 19.06 34.74
N ILE A 82 35.14 20.22 35.34
CA ILE A 82 35.94 21.45 35.15
C ILE A 82 37.39 21.22 35.59
N ARG A 83 37.59 20.59 36.75
CA ARG A 83 38.93 20.27 37.28
C ARG A 83 39.72 19.37 36.32
N TYR A 84 39.08 18.41 35.66
CA TYR A 84 39.75 17.59 34.65
C TYR A 84 40.27 18.45 33.49
N PHE A 85 39.43 19.32 32.92
CA PHE A 85 39.85 20.18 31.82
C PHE A 85 40.94 21.18 32.25
N GLU A 86 40.80 21.82 33.42
CA GLU A 86 41.81 22.77 33.93
C GLU A 86 43.16 22.10 34.24
N SER A 87 43.15 20.92 34.89
CA SER A 87 44.38 20.22 35.27
C SER A 87 45.15 19.65 34.07
N ASN A 88 44.46 19.37 32.96
CA ASN A 88 45.07 18.88 31.72
C ASN A 88 45.37 20.00 30.70
N GLY A 89 45.38 21.27 31.13
CA GLY A 89 45.83 22.40 30.32
C GLY A 89 44.74 23.16 29.57
N GLY A 90 43.47 22.95 29.92
CA GLY A 90 42.34 23.76 29.47
C GLY A 90 42.35 25.17 30.07
N PRO A 91 41.62 26.13 29.45
CA PRO A 91 41.45 27.47 30.01
C PRO A 91 40.72 27.41 31.35
N GLN A 92 40.98 28.38 32.23
CA GLN A 92 40.25 28.47 33.49
C GLN A 92 38.77 28.81 33.23
N CYS A 93 37.86 28.05 33.84
CA CYS A 93 36.42 28.29 33.69
C CYS A 93 36.03 29.54 34.51
N ALA A 94 35.35 30.51 33.87
CA ALA A 94 34.84 31.66 34.61
C ALA A 94 33.68 31.23 35.54
N PRO A 95 33.52 31.83 36.73
CA PRO A 95 32.47 31.44 37.68
C PRO A 95 31.03 31.58 37.13
N GLU A 96 30.82 32.50 36.18
CA GLU A 96 29.52 32.75 35.56
C GLU A 96 29.33 32.03 34.21
N ALA A 97 30.34 31.30 33.73
CA ALA A 97 30.27 30.62 32.45
C ALA A 97 29.39 29.37 32.54
N ASN A 98 28.68 29.07 31.46
CA ASN A 98 27.93 27.82 31.34
C ASN A 98 28.94 26.65 31.18
N PRO A 99 28.99 25.68 32.12
CA PRO A 99 29.93 24.56 32.04
C PRO A 99 29.80 23.72 30.76
N ALA A 100 28.57 23.60 30.23
CA ALA A 100 28.32 22.91 28.98
C ALA A 100 28.90 23.63 27.75
N GLU A 101 28.92 24.96 27.77
CA GLU A 101 29.54 25.76 26.71
C GLU A 101 31.06 25.75 26.84
N TYR A 102 31.56 25.87 28.06
CA TYR A 102 32.98 25.77 28.39
C TYR A 102 33.63 24.49 27.85
N ILE A 103 33.02 23.32 28.06
CA ILE A 103 33.59 22.05 27.52
C ILE A 103 33.60 22.02 26.00
N LEU A 104 32.56 22.56 25.34
CA LEU A 104 32.48 22.63 23.89
C LEU A 104 33.53 23.59 23.33
N GLU A 105 33.80 24.71 24.01
CA GLU A 105 34.90 25.62 23.67
C GLU A 105 36.27 24.97 23.86
N CYS A 106 36.48 24.23 24.96
CA CYS A 106 37.73 23.52 25.22
C CYS A 106 38.09 22.56 24.09
N VAL A 107 37.12 21.76 23.64
CA VAL A 107 37.30 20.79 22.55
C VAL A 107 37.18 21.41 21.15
N GLY A 108 36.96 22.73 21.05
CA GLY A 108 36.86 23.49 19.81
C GLY A 108 35.62 23.23 18.97
N ALA A 109 34.56 22.73 19.59
CA ALA A 109 33.20 22.69 19.05
C ALA A 109 32.44 24.02 19.29
N GLY A 110 32.99 24.93 20.10
CA GLY A 110 32.44 26.26 20.37
C GLY A 110 32.73 27.32 19.29
N THR A 111 32.08 28.48 19.42
CA THR A 111 32.08 29.59 18.44
C THR A 111 33.45 30.27 18.24
N THR A 112 34.39 30.07 19.18
CA THR A 112 35.69 30.74 19.26
C THR A 112 36.86 29.98 18.60
N GLY A 113 36.62 28.75 18.10
CA GLY A 113 37.36 28.15 16.98
C GLY A 113 38.88 27.92 17.11
N LYS A 114 39.48 27.88 18.31
CA LYS A 114 40.92 27.58 18.48
C LYS A 114 41.15 26.37 19.38
N VAL A 115 41.17 25.18 18.79
CA VAL A 115 41.69 23.97 19.44
C VAL A 115 43.20 24.14 19.63
N LYS A 116 43.67 24.15 20.89
CA LYS A 116 45.11 24.18 21.22
C LYS A 116 45.72 22.78 21.41
N ALA A 117 44.90 21.75 21.68
CA ALA A 117 45.37 20.41 22.05
C ALA A 117 44.41 19.31 21.57
N ASP A 118 44.94 18.12 21.25
CA ASP A 118 44.13 16.94 20.95
C ASP A 118 43.62 16.30 22.25
N TRP A 119 42.39 16.65 22.63
CA TRP A 119 41.75 16.15 23.85
C TRP A 119 41.55 14.64 23.87
N ALA A 120 41.54 13.97 22.71
CA ALA A 120 41.46 12.52 22.69
C ALA A 120 42.78 11.87 23.12
N GLU A 121 43.93 12.42 22.71
CA GLU A 121 45.23 11.95 23.19
C GLU A 121 45.46 12.26 24.67
N ILE A 122 44.97 13.43 25.13
CA ILE A 122 45.01 13.80 26.55
C ILE A 122 44.20 12.79 27.37
N TRP A 123 42.98 12.47 26.93
CA TRP A 123 42.14 11.47 27.59
C TRP A 123 42.84 10.12 27.66
N GLU A 124 43.37 9.59 26.54
CA GLU A 124 44.07 8.29 26.51
C GLU A 124 45.26 8.20 27.50
N ARG A 125 45.92 9.32 27.79
CA ARG A 125 47.05 9.36 28.74
C ARG A 125 46.64 9.68 30.17
N SER A 126 45.40 10.11 30.39
CA SER A 126 44.90 10.55 31.68
C SER A 126 44.81 9.40 32.68
N THR A 127 44.81 9.75 33.97
CA THR A 127 44.62 8.77 35.05
C THR A 127 43.19 8.24 35.08
N GLU A 128 42.23 9.07 34.67
CA GLU A 128 40.81 8.83 34.61
C GLU A 128 40.48 7.77 33.56
N ALA A 129 41.11 7.83 32.38
CA ALA A 129 40.94 6.82 31.35
C ALA A 129 41.50 5.46 31.77
N LYS A 130 42.67 5.41 32.42
CA LYS A 130 43.23 4.17 32.96
C LYS A 130 42.33 3.55 34.01
N ARG A 131 41.77 4.37 34.92
CA ARG A 131 40.82 3.91 35.93
C ARG A 131 39.54 3.36 35.31
N LEU A 132 39.02 4.00 34.25
CA LEU A 132 37.88 3.49 33.50
C LEU A 132 38.18 2.15 32.85
N GLU A 133 39.38 2.00 32.28
CA GLU A 133 39.81 0.73 31.65
C GLU A 133 39.89 -0.41 32.67
N GLU A 134 40.45 -0.14 33.86
CA GLU A 134 40.46 -1.08 34.99
C GLU A 134 39.04 -1.48 35.43
N GLU A 135 38.12 -0.51 35.54
CA GLU A 135 36.72 -0.77 35.91
C GLU A 135 36.00 -1.61 34.85
N LEU A 136 36.21 -1.31 33.56
CA LEU A 136 35.64 -2.09 32.46
C LEU A 136 36.17 -3.52 32.43
N GLU A 137 37.46 -3.73 32.72
CA GLU A 137 38.05 -5.06 32.83
C GLU A 137 37.48 -5.83 34.02
N GLU A 138 37.29 -5.18 35.17
CA GLU A 138 36.65 -5.79 36.33
C GLU A 138 35.21 -6.22 36.03
N ILE A 139 34.43 -5.35 35.37
CA ILE A 139 33.07 -5.66 34.92
C ILE A 139 33.08 -6.84 33.93
N HIS A 140 34.03 -6.86 33.00
CA HIS A 140 34.16 -7.93 32.02
C HIS A 140 34.42 -9.28 32.71
N LEU A 141 35.34 -9.32 33.67
CA LEU A 141 35.67 -10.52 34.45
C LEU A 141 34.51 -11.01 35.32
N LYS A 142 33.72 -10.09 35.89
CA LYS A 142 32.52 -10.42 36.69
C LYS A 142 31.30 -10.77 35.84
N SER A 143 31.32 -10.46 34.54
CA SER A 143 30.18 -10.66 33.67
C SER A 143 29.90 -12.16 33.47
N ASN A 144 28.64 -12.54 33.63
CA ASN A 144 28.23 -13.94 33.50
C ASN A 144 28.14 -14.30 32.00
N THR A 145 29.08 -15.12 31.52
CA THR A 145 29.18 -15.51 30.11
C THR A 145 28.07 -16.46 29.64
N SER A 146 27.28 -17.02 30.57
CA SER A 146 26.13 -17.88 30.29
C SER A 146 24.85 -17.30 30.89
N PRO A 147 24.24 -16.27 30.25
CA PRO A 147 23.01 -15.68 30.76
C PRO A 147 21.87 -16.74 30.75
N THR A 148 21.19 -16.88 31.88
CA THR A 148 20.03 -17.78 32.05
C THR A 148 18.79 -17.35 31.25
N ARG A 149 18.76 -16.10 30.77
CA ARG A 149 17.63 -15.53 30.02
C ARG A 149 17.93 -15.56 28.52
N GLU A 150 17.18 -16.36 27.77
CA GLU A 150 17.16 -16.26 26.31
C GLU A 150 16.62 -14.89 25.88
N ALA A 151 17.43 -14.12 25.15
CA ALA A 151 17.04 -12.86 24.56
C ALA A 151 16.08 -13.11 23.38
N LYS A 152 14.77 -13.18 23.66
CA LYS A 152 13.74 -13.29 22.61
C LYS A 152 13.60 -11.96 21.87
N MET A 153 13.55 -12.05 20.54
CA MET A 153 13.37 -10.88 19.67
C MET A 153 12.02 -10.17 19.86
N TYR A 154 10.98 -10.92 20.22
CA TYR A 154 9.62 -10.41 20.46
C TYR A 154 9.09 -10.95 21.79
N ALA A 155 8.29 -10.13 22.49
CA ALA A 155 7.73 -10.49 23.79
C ALA A 155 6.59 -11.53 23.71
N THR A 156 5.86 -11.58 22.59
CA THR A 156 4.64 -12.39 22.43
C THR A 156 4.71 -13.28 21.17
N PRO A 157 3.96 -14.39 21.12
CA PRO A 157 3.90 -15.26 19.94
C PRO A 157 3.17 -14.59 18.76
N LEU A 158 3.41 -15.11 17.55
CA LEU A 158 2.92 -14.52 16.30
C LEU A 158 1.38 -14.41 16.22
N SER A 159 0.65 -15.37 16.79
CA SER A 159 -0.82 -15.37 16.81
C SER A 159 -1.39 -14.21 17.62
N THR A 160 -0.82 -13.95 18.80
CA THR A 160 -1.18 -12.81 19.64
C THR A 160 -0.84 -11.49 18.96
N GLN A 161 0.34 -11.41 18.32
CA GLN A 161 0.72 -10.24 17.52
C GLN A 161 -0.29 -9.99 16.39
N PHE A 162 -0.65 -11.01 15.62
CA PHE A 162 -1.64 -10.91 14.56
C PHE A 162 -3.00 -10.43 15.07
N ARG A 163 -3.52 -11.03 16.14
CA ARG A 163 -4.82 -10.62 16.70
C ARG A 163 -4.82 -9.15 17.12
N LEU A 164 -3.79 -8.70 17.83
CA LEU A 164 -3.70 -7.32 18.33
C LEU A 164 -3.51 -6.32 17.17
N VAL A 165 -2.63 -6.64 16.22
CA VAL A 165 -2.37 -5.78 15.06
C VAL A 165 -3.60 -5.70 14.15
N TYR A 166 -4.28 -6.82 13.89
CA TYR A 166 -5.52 -6.84 13.11
C TYR A 166 -6.61 -6.01 13.77
N GLN A 167 -6.87 -6.22 15.07
CA GLN A 167 -7.88 -5.45 15.81
C GLN A 167 -7.60 -3.96 15.76
N ARG A 168 -6.32 -3.57 15.92
CA ARG A 168 -5.90 -2.17 15.84
C ARG A 168 -6.14 -1.59 14.44
N ILE A 169 -5.71 -2.29 13.39
CA ILE A 169 -5.86 -1.81 12.01
C ILE A 169 -7.34 -1.74 11.64
N ALA A 170 -8.14 -2.77 11.93
CA ALA A 170 -9.58 -2.76 11.69
C ALA A 170 -10.28 -1.59 12.39
N LEU A 171 -9.91 -1.31 13.65
CA LEU A 171 -10.43 -0.18 14.40
C LEU A 171 -9.96 1.17 13.84
N ALA A 172 -8.71 1.27 13.37
CA ALA A 172 -8.20 2.47 12.71
C ALA A 172 -8.94 2.75 11.39
N TYR A 173 -9.22 1.72 10.60
CA TYR A 173 -10.02 1.84 9.38
C TYR A 173 -11.45 2.26 9.69
N TRP A 174 -12.09 1.65 10.70
CA TRP A 174 -13.44 2.04 11.13
C TRP A 174 -13.52 3.49 11.62
N ARG A 175 -12.48 3.97 12.32
CA ARG A 175 -12.40 5.33 12.86
C ARG A 175 -11.87 6.39 11.87
N SER A 176 -11.59 6.02 10.63
CA SER A 176 -11.23 6.94 9.54
C SER A 176 -12.44 7.12 8.59
N PRO A 177 -13.46 7.92 8.98
CA PRO A 177 -14.64 8.11 8.15
C PRO A 177 -14.33 8.84 6.85
N ASP A 178 -13.34 9.74 6.85
CA ASP A 178 -12.85 10.47 5.67
C ASP A 178 -12.50 9.51 4.52
N TYR A 179 -11.79 8.43 4.85
CA TYR A 179 -11.38 7.42 3.89
C TYR A 179 -12.55 6.58 3.35
N ASN A 180 -13.35 6.01 4.26
CA ASN A 180 -14.42 5.08 3.89
C ASN A 180 -15.63 5.81 3.27
N LEU A 181 -15.98 6.99 3.76
CA LEU A 181 -17.05 7.81 3.20
C LEU A 181 -16.68 8.31 1.80
N GLY A 182 -15.43 8.77 1.61
CA GLY A 182 -14.94 9.19 0.29
C GLY A 182 -15.02 8.06 -0.74
N ARG A 183 -14.59 6.85 -0.36
CA ARG A 183 -14.73 5.65 -1.20
C ARG A 183 -16.18 5.31 -1.49
N PHE A 184 -17.05 5.31 -0.48
CA PHE A 184 -18.47 5.02 -0.66
C PHE A 184 -19.15 5.99 -1.62
N MET A 185 -18.91 7.30 -1.45
CA MET A 185 -19.46 8.34 -2.32
C MET A 185 -18.98 8.19 -3.75
N ASN A 186 -17.69 7.92 -3.94
CA ASN A 186 -17.12 7.66 -5.26
C ASN A 186 -17.75 6.41 -5.91
N VAL A 187 -17.88 5.32 -5.14
CA VAL A 187 -18.50 4.07 -5.60
C VAL A 187 -19.92 4.30 -6.08
N MET A 188 -20.75 4.94 -5.26
CA MET A 188 -22.14 5.22 -5.62
C MET A 188 -22.27 6.17 -6.80
N PHE A 189 -21.46 7.24 -6.84
CA PHE A 189 -21.49 8.21 -7.92
C PHE A 189 -21.13 7.57 -9.26
N THR A 190 -20.03 6.81 -9.31
CA THR A 190 -19.62 6.09 -10.52
C THR A 190 -20.63 5.01 -10.91
N ALA A 191 -21.16 4.23 -9.94
CA ALA A 191 -22.16 3.21 -10.23
C ALA A 191 -23.41 3.79 -10.89
N LEU A 192 -23.94 4.88 -10.33
CA LEU A 192 -25.13 5.55 -10.85
C LEU A 192 -24.84 6.20 -12.21
N ILE A 193 -23.73 6.95 -12.36
CA ILE A 193 -23.41 7.56 -13.65
C ILE A 193 -23.27 6.51 -14.74
N THR A 194 -22.48 5.45 -14.51
CA THR A 194 -22.30 4.40 -15.51
C THR A 194 -23.62 3.66 -15.76
N GLY A 195 -24.40 3.37 -14.73
CA GLY A 195 -25.70 2.72 -14.85
C GLY A 195 -26.73 3.53 -15.65
N PHE A 196 -26.88 4.82 -15.34
CA PHE A 196 -27.79 5.73 -16.06
C PHE A 196 -27.32 6.07 -17.47
N THR A 197 -26.01 6.05 -17.74
CA THR A 197 -25.50 6.23 -19.11
C THR A 197 -26.00 5.12 -20.02
N TYR A 198 -26.11 3.90 -19.50
CA TYR A 198 -26.59 2.72 -20.21
C TYR A 198 -28.01 2.35 -19.77
N TRP A 199 -28.89 3.33 -19.61
CA TRP A 199 -30.22 3.13 -19.05
C TRP A 199 -31.02 2.04 -19.78
N LYS A 200 -31.38 0.98 -19.05
CA LYS A 200 -32.26 -0.13 -19.48
C LYS A 200 -32.03 -0.61 -20.93
N LEU A 201 -30.87 -1.19 -21.18
CA LEU A 201 -30.51 -1.72 -22.51
C LEU A 201 -31.43 -2.88 -22.95
N GLY A 202 -31.87 -2.83 -24.21
CA GLY A 202 -32.69 -3.84 -24.84
C GLY A 202 -31.91 -5.05 -25.38
N ASN A 203 -32.44 -5.65 -26.45
CA ASN A 203 -31.89 -6.87 -27.09
C ASN A 203 -31.53 -6.65 -28.57
N SER A 204 -31.35 -5.39 -29.00
CA SER A 204 -30.85 -5.06 -30.33
C SER A 204 -29.36 -5.38 -30.45
N SER A 205 -28.84 -5.46 -31.68
CA SER A 205 -27.41 -5.75 -31.89
C SER A 205 -26.52 -4.60 -31.36
N SER A 206 -27.01 -3.37 -31.47
CA SER A 206 -26.40 -2.17 -30.87
C SER A 206 -26.47 -2.23 -29.34
N ASP A 207 -27.59 -2.67 -28.76
CA ASP A 207 -27.72 -2.83 -27.32
C ASP A 207 -26.79 -3.89 -26.75
N LEU A 208 -26.58 -5.01 -27.46
CA LEU A 208 -25.62 -6.03 -27.04
C LEU A 208 -24.20 -5.46 -26.95
N LEU A 209 -23.78 -4.65 -27.93
CA LEU A 209 -22.50 -3.97 -27.88
C LEU A 209 -22.43 -2.97 -26.72
N ASN A 210 -23.51 -2.21 -26.49
CA ASN A 210 -23.62 -1.28 -25.37
C ASN A 210 -23.57 -2.01 -24.01
N LYS A 211 -24.14 -3.22 -23.89
CA LYS A 211 -24.04 -4.05 -22.68
C LYS A 211 -22.58 -4.40 -22.39
N VAL A 212 -21.81 -4.79 -23.40
CA VAL A 212 -20.38 -5.07 -23.24
C VAL A 212 -19.60 -3.79 -22.88
N PHE A 213 -19.93 -2.63 -23.47
CA PHE A 213 -19.31 -1.36 -23.08
C PHE A 213 -19.69 -0.92 -21.65
N ALA A 214 -20.92 -1.18 -21.20
CA ALA A 214 -21.33 -0.95 -19.82
C ALA A 214 -20.50 -1.79 -18.85
N LEU A 215 -20.30 -3.08 -19.15
CA LEU A 215 -19.44 -3.97 -18.37
C LEU A 215 -17.98 -3.49 -18.38
N PHE A 216 -17.47 -3.01 -19.50
CA PHE A 216 -16.15 -2.40 -19.59
C PHE A 216 -16.03 -1.12 -18.75
N GLY A 217 -17.10 -0.31 -18.69
CA GLY A 217 -17.18 0.87 -17.82
C GLY A 217 -16.95 0.57 -16.34
N THR A 218 -17.21 -0.67 -15.89
CA THR A 218 -16.92 -1.10 -14.50
C THR A 218 -15.42 -1.07 -14.18
N PHE A 219 -14.53 -1.07 -15.18
CA PHE A 219 -13.09 -0.88 -14.96
C PHE A 219 -12.74 0.44 -14.31
N ILE A 220 -13.54 1.49 -14.54
CA ILE A 220 -13.35 2.80 -13.90
C ILE A 220 -13.38 2.65 -12.37
N MET A 221 -14.23 1.75 -11.85
CA MET A 221 -14.30 1.47 -10.43
C MET A 221 -13.02 0.81 -9.91
N ALA A 222 -12.56 -0.25 -10.58
CA ALA A 222 -11.32 -0.93 -10.22
C ALA A 222 -10.13 0.04 -10.22
N MET A 223 -10.03 0.89 -11.24
CA MET A 223 -8.96 1.89 -11.35
C MET A 223 -9.02 2.96 -10.26
N THR A 224 -10.21 3.43 -9.92
CA THR A 224 -10.35 4.43 -8.86
C THR A 224 -9.97 3.85 -7.50
N LEU A 225 -10.35 2.59 -7.23
CA LEU A 225 -10.00 1.91 -5.98
C LEU A 225 -8.50 1.56 -5.87
N ILE A 226 -7.82 1.26 -6.99
CA ILE A 226 -6.36 1.15 -7.04
C ILE A 226 -5.74 2.43 -6.46
N ILE A 227 -6.13 3.60 -6.97
CA ILE A 227 -5.53 4.88 -6.57
C ILE A 227 -5.88 5.24 -5.13
N LEU A 228 -7.16 5.09 -4.73
CA LEU A 228 -7.61 5.49 -3.40
C LEU A 228 -6.97 4.66 -2.27
N SER A 229 -6.59 3.40 -2.52
CA SER A 229 -5.95 2.55 -1.51
C SER A 229 -4.51 2.95 -1.15
N GLN A 230 -3.80 3.61 -2.07
CA GLN A 230 -2.36 3.90 -1.95
C GLN A 230 -1.99 4.84 -0.80
N PRO A 231 -2.59 6.04 -0.65
CA PRO A 231 -2.17 6.99 0.39
C PRO A 231 -2.38 6.45 1.80
N LYS A 232 -3.50 5.76 2.05
CA LYS A 232 -3.78 5.14 3.36
C LYS A 232 -2.71 4.12 3.72
N PHE A 233 -2.34 3.25 2.78
CA PHE A 233 -1.25 2.31 2.98
C PHE A 233 0.10 3.01 3.25
N MET A 234 0.42 4.06 2.48
CA MET A 234 1.68 4.80 2.64
C MET A 234 1.82 5.42 4.03
N THR A 235 0.76 5.99 4.59
CA THR A 235 0.74 6.52 5.96
C THR A 235 0.91 5.41 7.00
N GLU A 236 0.16 4.31 6.88
CA GLU A 236 0.28 3.17 7.82
C GLU A 236 1.68 2.53 7.78
N ARG A 237 2.34 2.53 6.62
CA ARG A 237 3.73 2.06 6.46
C ARG A 237 4.72 2.87 7.29
N GLU A 238 4.49 4.16 7.52
CA GLU A 238 5.37 4.98 8.36
C GLU A 238 5.30 4.58 9.82
N TYR A 239 4.09 4.37 10.35
CA TYR A 239 3.90 3.84 11.70
C TYR A 239 4.52 2.44 11.84
N PHE A 240 4.27 1.57 10.86
CA PHE A 240 4.86 0.23 10.82
C PHE A 240 6.39 0.25 10.92
N ARG A 241 7.07 1.12 10.14
CA ARG A 241 8.54 1.19 10.16
C ARG A 241 9.08 1.55 11.54
N ARG A 242 8.42 2.48 12.25
CA ARG A 242 8.79 2.87 13.61
C ARG A 242 8.59 1.72 14.60
N GLU A 243 7.43 1.09 14.57
CA GLU A 243 7.07 -0.02 15.47
C GLU A 243 7.91 -1.27 15.23
N TYR A 244 8.25 -1.54 13.96
CA TYR A 244 9.12 -2.64 13.58
C TYR A 244 10.58 -2.39 14.00
N ALA A 245 11.05 -1.14 13.96
CA ALA A 245 12.36 -0.75 14.48
C ALA A 245 12.44 -0.96 16.01
N SER A 246 11.40 -0.58 16.75
CA SER A 246 11.26 -0.84 18.19
C SER A 246 10.89 -2.30 18.54
N ARG A 247 10.84 -3.21 17.56
CA ARG A 247 10.55 -4.65 17.75
C ARG A 247 9.21 -4.96 18.44
N TYR A 248 8.17 -4.16 18.19
CA TYR A 248 6.86 -4.42 18.80
C TYR A 248 6.20 -5.69 18.25
N TYR A 249 6.29 -5.93 16.94
CA TYR A 249 5.72 -7.11 16.28
C TYR A 249 6.46 -7.45 14.98
N HIS A 250 6.21 -8.65 14.46
CA HIS A 250 6.78 -9.13 13.21
C HIS A 250 6.09 -8.53 11.98
N TRP A 251 6.82 -8.36 10.87
CA TRP A 251 6.29 -7.71 9.66
C TRP A 251 5.08 -8.44 9.04
N LEU A 252 5.03 -9.76 9.17
CA LEU A 252 3.99 -10.61 8.58
C LEU A 252 2.58 -10.32 9.16
N PRO A 253 2.36 -10.31 10.49
CA PRO A 253 1.13 -9.86 11.11
C PRO A 253 0.56 -8.56 10.56
N TRP A 254 1.41 -7.55 10.36
CA TRP A 254 0.99 -6.25 9.82
C TRP A 254 0.60 -6.33 8.35
N GLY A 255 1.44 -6.95 7.51
CA GLY A 255 1.15 -7.08 6.07
C GLY A 255 -0.15 -7.83 5.81
N VAL A 256 -0.38 -8.95 6.49
CA VAL A 256 -1.62 -9.74 6.36
C VAL A 256 -2.83 -8.97 6.91
N SER A 257 -2.67 -8.29 8.05
CA SER A 257 -3.74 -7.51 8.65
C SER A 257 -4.18 -6.33 7.79
N ALA A 258 -3.23 -5.67 7.09
CA ALA A 258 -3.55 -4.59 6.15
C ALA A 258 -4.43 -5.06 4.99
N LEU A 259 -4.15 -6.24 4.43
CA LEU A 259 -4.98 -6.85 3.38
C LEU A 259 -6.37 -7.27 3.90
N LEU A 260 -6.41 -7.93 5.06
CA LEU A 260 -7.67 -8.46 5.61
C LEU A 260 -8.62 -7.34 6.08
N ALA A 261 -8.09 -6.21 6.56
CA ALA A 261 -8.90 -5.09 7.00
C ALA A 261 -9.72 -4.46 5.86
N GLU A 262 -9.29 -4.61 4.60
CA GLU A 262 -9.98 -4.08 3.42
C GLU A 262 -11.19 -4.94 3.00
N LEU A 263 -11.12 -6.26 3.19
CA LEU A 263 -12.10 -7.20 2.63
C LEU A 263 -13.57 -6.88 2.99
N PRO A 264 -13.93 -6.58 4.25
CA PRO A 264 -15.33 -6.28 4.60
C PRO A 264 -15.87 -5.06 3.84
N TYR A 265 -15.04 -4.02 3.68
CA TYR A 265 -15.41 -2.81 2.95
C TYR A 265 -15.53 -3.08 1.45
N VAL A 266 -14.65 -3.91 0.89
CA VAL A 266 -14.70 -4.31 -0.51
C VAL A 266 -15.99 -5.04 -0.86
N PHE A 267 -16.38 -6.03 -0.05
CA PHE A 267 -17.62 -6.77 -0.30
C PHE A 267 -18.86 -5.87 -0.17
N PHE A 268 -18.83 -4.93 0.77
CA PHE A 268 -19.89 -3.93 0.94
C PHE A 268 -19.97 -2.96 -0.25
N PHE A 269 -18.85 -2.35 -0.65
CA PHE A 269 -18.81 -1.44 -1.80
C PHE A 269 -19.17 -2.14 -3.12
N SER A 270 -18.76 -3.39 -3.29
CA SER A 270 -19.12 -4.20 -4.45
C SER A 270 -20.63 -4.43 -4.54
N ALA A 271 -21.29 -4.65 -3.39
CA ALA A 271 -22.74 -4.79 -3.33
C ALA A 271 -23.44 -3.47 -3.70
N CYS A 272 -23.00 -2.35 -3.10
CA CYS A 272 -23.54 -1.02 -3.40
C CYS A 272 -23.39 -0.65 -4.89
N PHE A 273 -22.22 -0.93 -5.48
CA PHE A 273 -21.99 -0.73 -6.91
C PHE A 273 -22.96 -1.55 -7.75
N MET A 274 -23.09 -2.85 -7.44
CA MET A 274 -24.02 -3.74 -8.15
C MET A 274 -25.44 -3.19 -8.12
N PHE A 275 -25.95 -2.74 -6.96
CA PHE A 275 -27.29 -2.14 -6.87
C PHE A 275 -27.43 -0.88 -7.72
N GLY A 276 -26.41 -0.01 -7.75
CA GLY A 276 -26.43 1.21 -8.53
C GLY A 276 -26.29 1.01 -10.04
N PHE A 277 -25.59 -0.03 -10.48
CA PHE A 277 -25.22 -0.28 -11.88
C PHE A 277 -26.08 -1.36 -12.57
N TYR A 278 -26.26 -2.52 -11.92
CA TYR A 278 -26.76 -3.74 -12.58
C TYR A 278 -28.22 -3.60 -13.02
N TRP A 279 -29.08 -3.12 -12.12
CA TRP A 279 -30.51 -2.94 -12.40
C TRP A 279 -30.82 -1.68 -13.19
N THR A 280 -30.03 -0.61 -13.03
CA THR A 280 -30.22 0.64 -13.77
C THR A 280 -29.86 0.47 -15.25
N SER A 281 -28.83 -0.32 -15.54
CA SER A 281 -28.42 -0.61 -16.91
C SER A 281 -29.26 -1.69 -17.62
N GLY A 282 -30.15 -2.37 -16.90
CA GLY A 282 -31.03 -3.41 -17.47
C GLY A 282 -30.31 -4.72 -17.77
N MET A 283 -29.37 -5.12 -16.92
CA MET A 283 -28.68 -6.41 -17.02
C MET A 283 -29.62 -7.60 -16.75
N ASN A 284 -29.15 -8.82 -17.01
CA ASN A 284 -29.96 -10.03 -16.92
C ASN A 284 -30.55 -10.21 -15.50
N PRO A 285 -31.88 -10.24 -15.31
CA PRO A 285 -32.48 -10.26 -13.98
C PRO A 285 -32.39 -11.61 -13.27
N SER A 286 -31.85 -12.65 -13.92
CA SER A 286 -31.71 -13.98 -13.31
C SER A 286 -30.77 -13.94 -12.11
N SER A 287 -31.16 -14.64 -11.04
CA SER A 287 -30.38 -14.69 -9.79
C SER A 287 -28.99 -15.29 -9.99
N GLU A 288 -28.84 -16.25 -10.91
CA GLU A 288 -27.56 -16.83 -11.26
C GLU A 288 -26.63 -15.79 -11.94
N ALA A 289 -27.15 -15.03 -12.90
CA ALA A 289 -26.36 -14.01 -13.59
C ALA A 289 -25.92 -12.90 -12.64
N ALA A 290 -26.84 -12.40 -11.81
CA ALA A 290 -26.55 -11.36 -10.82
C ALA A 290 -25.55 -11.85 -9.74
N GLY A 291 -25.72 -13.08 -9.26
CA GLY A 291 -24.78 -13.69 -8.29
C GLY A 291 -23.39 -13.85 -8.87
N TYR A 292 -23.28 -14.31 -10.12
CA TYR A 292 -22.00 -14.41 -10.81
C TYR A 292 -21.34 -13.04 -11.02
N PHE A 293 -22.13 -12.02 -11.39
CA PHE A 293 -21.65 -10.63 -11.49
C PHE A 293 -21.08 -10.16 -10.14
N TYR A 294 -21.81 -10.33 -9.04
CA TYR A 294 -21.37 -9.90 -7.70
C TYR A 294 -20.05 -10.54 -7.30
N ILE A 295 -19.93 -11.86 -7.45
CA ILE A 295 -18.74 -12.61 -7.06
C ILE A 295 -17.54 -12.18 -7.91
N THR A 296 -17.71 -12.14 -9.23
CA THR A 296 -16.64 -11.79 -10.17
C THR A 296 -16.19 -10.34 -9.99
N PHE A 297 -17.13 -9.42 -9.77
CA PHE A 297 -16.85 -8.02 -9.48
C PHE A 297 -16.13 -7.84 -8.15
N SER A 298 -16.57 -8.53 -7.10
CA SER A 298 -15.91 -8.48 -5.78
C SER A 298 -14.47 -8.99 -5.86
N VAL A 299 -14.22 -10.07 -6.62
CA VAL A 299 -12.86 -10.58 -6.85
C VAL A 299 -12.02 -9.57 -7.63
N LEU A 300 -12.58 -8.92 -8.67
CA LEU A 300 -11.88 -7.86 -9.39
C LEU A 300 -11.51 -6.70 -8.47
N VAL A 301 -12.41 -6.27 -7.59
CA VAL A 301 -12.13 -5.15 -6.66
C VAL A 301 -11.07 -5.56 -5.62
N CYS A 302 -11.12 -6.79 -5.10
CA CYS A 302 -10.06 -7.34 -4.26
C CYS A 302 -8.71 -7.35 -4.98
N TRP A 303 -8.69 -7.80 -6.24
CA TRP A 303 -7.51 -7.74 -7.10
C TRP A 303 -7.02 -6.30 -7.30
N ALA A 304 -7.92 -5.35 -7.55
CA ALA A 304 -7.59 -3.95 -7.78
C ALA A 304 -6.92 -3.31 -6.55
N ILE A 305 -7.47 -3.52 -5.35
CA ILE A 305 -6.85 -3.02 -4.11
C ILE A 305 -5.52 -3.68 -3.82
N SER A 306 -5.41 -5.00 -4.05
CA SER A 306 -4.12 -5.69 -3.89
C SER A 306 -3.06 -5.16 -4.85
N LEU A 307 -3.42 -4.79 -6.09
CA LEU A 307 -2.53 -4.13 -7.04
C LEU A 307 -2.15 -2.72 -6.57
N GLY A 308 -3.12 -1.95 -6.05
CA GLY A 308 -2.88 -0.65 -5.42
C GLY A 308 -1.85 -0.74 -4.29
N PHE A 309 -1.97 -1.76 -3.44
CA PHE A 309 -0.98 -2.04 -2.39
C PHE A 309 0.39 -2.46 -2.93
N VAL A 310 0.46 -3.23 -4.01
CA VAL A 310 1.74 -3.55 -4.68
C VAL A 310 2.42 -2.27 -5.18
N ILE A 311 1.68 -1.40 -5.88
CA ILE A 311 2.20 -0.13 -6.39
C ILE A 311 2.63 0.77 -5.22
N ALA A 312 1.84 0.85 -4.15
CA ALA A 312 2.15 1.65 -2.97
C ALA A 312 3.34 1.08 -2.16
N ALA A 313 3.52 -0.24 -2.13
CA ALA A 313 4.67 -0.88 -1.50
C ALA A 313 5.96 -0.64 -2.29
N PHE A 314 5.85 -0.59 -3.62
CA PHE A 314 6.97 -0.25 -4.51
C PHE A 314 7.34 1.24 -4.46
N SER A 315 6.35 2.12 -4.44
CA SER A 315 6.53 3.58 -4.48
C SER A 315 6.86 4.16 -3.10
N GLU A 316 7.88 5.02 -3.05
CA GLU A 316 8.29 5.70 -1.81
C GLU A 316 7.47 6.97 -1.56
N SER A 317 6.90 7.57 -2.61
CA SER A 317 6.07 8.78 -2.54
C SER A 317 4.76 8.65 -3.34
N PRO A 318 3.71 9.39 -2.96
CA PRO A 318 2.46 9.45 -3.73
C PRO A 318 2.66 9.93 -5.18
N LEU A 319 3.61 10.85 -5.40
CA LEU A 319 3.97 11.36 -6.73
C LEU A 319 4.48 10.25 -7.66
N MET A 320 5.33 9.35 -7.14
CA MET A 320 5.83 8.22 -7.92
C MET A 320 4.71 7.24 -8.27
N ALA A 321 3.79 6.97 -7.34
CA ALA A 321 2.62 6.13 -7.61
C ALA A 321 1.72 6.75 -8.70
N ALA A 322 1.51 8.07 -8.66
CA ALA A 322 0.71 8.79 -9.64
C ALA A 322 1.27 8.71 -11.07
N VAL A 323 2.58 8.54 -11.25
CA VAL A 323 3.22 8.31 -12.56
C VAL A 323 3.06 6.84 -13.02
N ILE A 324 3.17 5.89 -12.09
CA ILE A 324 3.05 4.45 -12.40
C ILE A 324 1.61 4.07 -12.76
N ASN A 325 0.63 4.66 -12.08
CA ASN A 325 -0.78 4.32 -12.22
C ASN A 325 -1.26 4.38 -13.68
N PRO A 326 -1.17 5.51 -14.42
CA PRO A 326 -1.62 5.58 -15.80
C PRO A 326 -0.96 4.54 -16.70
N LEU A 327 0.34 4.29 -16.55
CA LEU A 327 1.06 3.31 -17.38
C LEU A 327 0.51 1.90 -17.19
N VAL A 328 0.33 1.48 -15.93
CA VAL A 328 -0.23 0.15 -15.62
C VAL A 328 -1.68 0.06 -16.10
N MET A 329 -2.48 1.09 -15.84
CA MET A 329 -3.90 1.11 -16.21
C MET A 329 -4.12 1.09 -17.72
N SER A 330 -3.34 1.86 -18.49
CA SER A 330 -3.44 1.90 -19.94
C SER A 330 -3.11 0.55 -20.58
N VAL A 331 -2.10 -0.16 -20.05
CA VAL A 331 -1.75 -1.51 -20.54
C VAL A 331 -2.91 -2.48 -20.28
N LEU A 332 -3.46 -2.51 -19.06
CA LEU A 332 -4.58 -3.39 -18.70
C LEU A 332 -5.87 -3.09 -19.49
N ILE A 333 -6.10 -1.84 -19.86
CA ILE A 333 -7.28 -1.50 -20.67
C ILE A 333 -7.07 -1.89 -22.14
N LEU A 334 -5.88 -1.63 -22.68
CA LEU A 334 -5.57 -1.86 -24.09
C LEU A 334 -5.60 -3.35 -24.45
N PHE A 335 -5.11 -4.22 -23.55
CA PHE A 335 -4.96 -5.64 -23.79
C PHE A 335 -6.10 -6.51 -23.22
N ALA A 336 -7.17 -5.91 -22.68
CA ALA A 336 -8.34 -6.65 -22.19
C ALA A 336 -9.12 -7.43 -23.27
N GLY A 337 -8.85 -7.19 -24.56
CA GLY A 337 -9.47 -7.92 -25.68
C GLY A 337 -10.78 -7.36 -26.21
N LEU A 338 -11.30 -6.29 -25.60
CA LEU A 338 -12.56 -5.67 -26.04
C LEU A 338 -12.35 -4.67 -27.20
N MET A 339 -11.36 -3.78 -27.08
CA MET A 339 -11.08 -2.76 -28.10
C MET A 339 -10.45 -3.37 -29.35
N GLN A 340 -9.63 -4.39 -29.16
CA GLN A 340 -8.97 -5.16 -30.21
C GLN A 340 -9.07 -6.62 -29.83
N SER A 341 -9.55 -7.46 -30.74
CA SER A 341 -9.56 -8.90 -30.52
C SER A 341 -8.13 -9.48 -30.66
N PRO A 342 -7.82 -10.64 -30.06
CA PRO A 342 -6.48 -11.24 -30.12
C PRO A 342 -5.95 -11.46 -31.54
N TRP A 343 -6.85 -11.67 -32.50
CA TRP A 343 -6.53 -11.88 -33.92
C TRP A 343 -6.14 -10.60 -34.67
N GLN A 344 -6.57 -9.44 -34.15
CA GLN A 344 -6.26 -8.11 -34.71
C GLN A 344 -5.03 -7.49 -34.06
N MET A 345 -4.60 -8.00 -32.90
CA MET A 345 -3.39 -7.57 -32.22
C MET A 345 -2.12 -8.11 -32.91
N PRO A 346 -1.00 -7.37 -32.89
CA PRO A 346 0.29 -7.91 -33.31
C PRO A 346 0.63 -9.20 -32.56
N ARG A 347 1.12 -10.23 -33.27
CA ARG A 347 1.40 -11.57 -32.72
C ARG A 347 2.23 -11.57 -31.43
N PHE A 348 3.16 -10.61 -31.29
CA PHE A 348 3.96 -10.47 -30.07
C PHE A 348 3.08 -10.22 -28.84
N TRP A 349 2.13 -9.30 -28.91
CA TRP A 349 1.30 -8.92 -27.76
C TRP A 349 0.18 -9.92 -27.48
N SER A 350 -0.45 -10.46 -28.53
CA SER A 350 -1.53 -11.45 -28.37
C SER A 350 -1.05 -12.79 -27.82
N ALA A 351 0.23 -13.13 -28.00
CA ALA A 351 0.78 -14.40 -27.50
C ALA A 351 0.90 -14.47 -25.96
N TRP A 352 1.09 -13.33 -25.27
CA TRP A 352 1.35 -13.34 -23.82
C TRP A 352 0.65 -12.23 -23.06
N MET A 353 0.63 -10.99 -23.56
CA MET A 353 0.09 -9.85 -22.80
C MET A 353 -1.42 -10.00 -22.61
N TYR A 354 -2.13 -10.42 -23.66
CA TYR A 354 -3.56 -10.73 -23.59
C TYR A 354 -3.90 -11.74 -22.49
N TRP A 355 -3.06 -12.76 -22.32
CA TRP A 355 -3.26 -13.82 -21.32
C TRP A 355 -2.76 -13.44 -19.93
N LEU A 356 -1.86 -12.46 -19.83
CA LEU A 356 -1.35 -11.92 -18.56
C LEU A 356 -2.30 -10.86 -17.97
N ASP A 357 -3.25 -10.37 -18.75
CA ASP A 357 -4.15 -9.31 -18.35
C ASP A 357 -5.39 -9.85 -17.60
N PRO A 358 -5.56 -9.56 -16.30
CA PRO A 358 -6.74 -9.96 -15.54
C PRO A 358 -8.03 -9.34 -16.09
N PHE A 359 -7.97 -8.18 -16.76
CA PHE A 359 -9.16 -7.53 -17.31
C PHE A 359 -9.81 -8.36 -18.42
N HIS A 360 -9.02 -9.12 -19.18
CA HIS A 360 -9.54 -10.04 -20.19
C HIS A 360 -10.45 -11.11 -19.56
N TYR A 361 -9.97 -11.82 -18.54
CA TYR A 361 -10.74 -12.89 -17.89
C TYR A 361 -12.02 -12.34 -17.25
N TYR A 362 -11.95 -11.14 -16.68
CA TYR A 362 -13.09 -10.44 -16.12
C TYR A 362 -14.15 -10.10 -17.18
N ILE A 363 -13.76 -9.42 -18.26
CA ILE A 363 -14.73 -8.96 -19.27
C ILE A 363 -15.33 -10.13 -20.05
N GLU A 364 -14.54 -11.15 -20.42
CA GLU A 364 -15.05 -12.37 -21.07
C GLU A 364 -16.07 -13.05 -20.14
N GLY A 365 -15.73 -13.23 -18.86
CA GLY A 365 -16.59 -13.90 -17.90
C GLY A 365 -17.95 -13.20 -17.72
N LEU A 366 -17.94 -11.86 -17.55
CA LEU A 366 -19.18 -11.11 -17.38
C LEU A 366 -19.97 -10.98 -18.68
N ALA A 367 -19.31 -10.69 -19.81
CA ALA A 367 -20.00 -10.52 -21.07
C ALA A 367 -20.72 -11.80 -21.50
N VAL A 368 -20.05 -12.95 -21.35
CA VAL A 368 -20.69 -14.23 -21.68
C VAL A 368 -21.82 -14.56 -20.71
N ASN A 369 -21.67 -14.25 -19.41
CA ASN A 369 -22.75 -14.43 -18.43
C ASN A 369 -24.00 -13.59 -18.76
N GLU A 370 -23.81 -12.33 -19.15
CA GLU A 370 -24.92 -11.42 -19.44
C GLU A 370 -25.60 -11.72 -20.77
N LEU A 371 -24.83 -12.16 -21.77
CA LEU A 371 -25.33 -12.37 -23.13
C LEU A 371 -25.80 -13.80 -23.40
N ASP A 372 -25.50 -14.77 -22.52
CA ASP A 372 -25.94 -16.14 -22.72
C ASP A 372 -27.48 -16.27 -22.62
N GLY A 373 -28.06 -17.03 -23.55
CA GLY A 373 -29.51 -17.22 -23.62
C GLY A 373 -30.33 -16.02 -24.12
N LEU A 374 -29.70 -14.88 -24.47
CA LEU A 374 -30.42 -13.76 -25.09
C LEU A 374 -30.68 -14.01 -26.58
N ASN A 375 -31.93 -13.80 -26.99
CA ASN A 375 -32.33 -13.75 -28.40
C ASN A 375 -32.21 -12.32 -28.90
N VAL A 376 -31.49 -12.13 -30.00
CA VAL A 376 -31.25 -10.81 -30.59
C VAL A 376 -32.42 -10.45 -31.50
N VAL A 377 -32.96 -9.25 -31.31
CA VAL A 377 -34.01 -8.68 -32.16
C VAL A 377 -33.48 -7.36 -32.70
N CYS A 378 -33.07 -7.34 -33.97
CA CYS A 378 -32.54 -6.12 -34.58
C CYS A 378 -33.62 -5.05 -34.77
N ASP A 379 -33.30 -3.81 -34.37
CA ASP A 379 -34.11 -2.64 -34.70
C ASP A 379 -33.93 -2.24 -36.17
N GLN A 380 -34.82 -1.39 -36.69
CA GLN A 380 -34.75 -0.95 -38.10
C GLN A 380 -33.41 -0.30 -38.50
N GLN A 381 -32.68 0.27 -37.53
CA GLN A 381 -31.37 0.90 -37.74
C GLN A 381 -30.22 -0.12 -37.75
N ASP A 382 -30.41 -1.28 -37.11
CA ASP A 382 -29.44 -2.36 -37.01
C ASP A 382 -29.54 -3.35 -38.18
N LEU A 383 -30.66 -3.32 -38.90
CA LEU A 383 -30.91 -4.20 -40.04
C LEU A 383 -30.09 -3.75 -41.25
N ILE A 384 -29.32 -4.69 -41.79
CA ILE A 384 -28.60 -4.50 -43.04
C ILE A 384 -29.61 -4.67 -44.18
N VAL A 385 -29.84 -3.59 -44.94
CA VAL A 385 -30.75 -3.59 -46.07
C VAL A 385 -30.00 -3.90 -47.36
N PHE A 386 -30.46 -4.89 -48.11
CA PHE A 386 -29.96 -5.23 -49.44
C PHE A 386 -31.11 -5.60 -50.37
N ARG A 387 -30.86 -5.61 -51.69
CA ARG A 387 -31.87 -5.96 -52.70
C ARG A 387 -31.57 -7.33 -53.29
N ALA A 388 -32.58 -8.19 -53.35
CA ALA A 388 -32.49 -9.46 -54.05
C ALA A 388 -32.60 -9.24 -55.58
N PRO A 389 -32.03 -10.14 -56.41
CA PRO A 389 -32.24 -10.15 -57.85
C PRO A 389 -33.74 -10.29 -58.23
N GLU A 390 -34.11 -9.76 -59.40
CA GLU A 390 -35.48 -9.87 -59.92
C GLU A 390 -35.95 -11.33 -59.99
N ASN A 391 -37.20 -11.58 -59.59
CA ASN A 391 -37.85 -12.90 -59.51
C ASN A 391 -37.32 -13.88 -58.44
N THR A 392 -36.58 -13.42 -57.44
CA THR A 392 -36.18 -14.26 -56.29
C THR A 392 -36.64 -13.65 -54.96
N THR A 393 -37.08 -14.49 -54.03
CA THR A 393 -37.37 -14.04 -52.65
C THR A 393 -36.07 -13.86 -51.87
N CYS A 394 -36.08 -13.00 -50.84
CA CYS A 394 -34.93 -12.83 -49.94
C CYS A 394 -34.47 -14.16 -49.32
N ALA A 395 -35.41 -15.05 -48.99
CA ALA A 395 -35.12 -16.39 -48.46
C ALA A 395 -34.39 -17.27 -49.47
N GLU A 396 -34.82 -17.29 -50.73
CA GLU A 396 -34.19 -18.09 -51.79
C GLU A 396 -32.78 -17.60 -52.11
N TYR A 397 -32.60 -16.28 -52.22
CA TYR A 397 -31.30 -15.68 -52.50
C TYR A 397 -30.26 -15.95 -51.40
N THR A 398 -30.70 -15.94 -50.13
CA THR A 398 -29.80 -16.16 -48.98
C THR A 398 -29.67 -17.61 -48.52
N LEU A 399 -30.37 -18.56 -49.18
CA LEU A 399 -30.38 -19.96 -48.78
C LEU A 399 -28.96 -20.55 -48.76
N ALA A 400 -28.17 -20.31 -49.81
CA ALA A 400 -26.78 -20.77 -49.88
C ALA A 400 -25.88 -20.13 -48.79
N TYR A 401 -26.17 -18.88 -48.41
CA TYR A 401 -25.43 -18.16 -47.37
C TYR A 401 -25.68 -18.79 -45.99
N PHE A 402 -26.94 -18.99 -45.60
CA PHE A 402 -27.25 -19.67 -44.34
C PHE A 402 -26.86 -21.15 -44.33
N ALA A 403 -26.94 -21.83 -45.49
CA ALA A 403 -26.46 -23.21 -45.63
C ALA A 403 -24.94 -23.34 -45.45
N SER A 404 -24.17 -22.28 -45.74
CA SER A 404 -22.72 -22.23 -45.48
C SER A 404 -22.36 -22.01 -44.00
N GLY A 405 -23.35 -21.89 -43.11
CA GLY A 405 -23.14 -21.68 -41.68
C GLY A 405 -23.00 -20.20 -41.29
N ALA A 406 -23.49 -19.28 -42.14
CA ALA A 406 -23.47 -17.86 -41.82
C ALA A 406 -24.42 -17.52 -40.66
N PRO A 407 -24.02 -16.59 -39.77
CA PRO A 407 -24.80 -16.26 -38.59
C PRO A 407 -26.05 -15.43 -38.90
N GLY A 408 -26.96 -15.29 -37.91
CA GLY A 408 -28.06 -14.32 -37.99
C GLY A 408 -29.37 -14.84 -38.56
N TYR A 409 -30.25 -13.92 -38.96
CA TYR A 409 -31.57 -14.24 -39.53
C TYR A 409 -32.11 -13.12 -40.42
N LEU A 410 -33.11 -13.44 -41.26
CA LEU A 410 -33.83 -12.46 -42.08
C LEU A 410 -35.09 -11.95 -41.38
N ASP A 411 -35.27 -10.64 -41.39
CA ASP A 411 -36.51 -9.97 -41.04
C ASP A 411 -37.43 -9.95 -42.28
N HIS A 412 -38.64 -10.51 -42.14
CA HIS A 412 -39.62 -10.70 -43.23
C HIS A 412 -39.06 -11.40 -44.50
N PRO A 413 -38.87 -12.73 -44.47
CA PRO A 413 -38.20 -13.50 -45.52
C PRO A 413 -38.92 -13.57 -46.88
N GLN A 414 -40.20 -13.18 -46.96
CA GLN A 414 -41.05 -13.30 -48.14
C GLN A 414 -41.04 -12.06 -49.05
N THR A 415 -40.33 -11.01 -48.67
CA THR A 415 -40.25 -9.76 -49.46
C THR A 415 -39.34 -9.95 -50.68
N THR A 416 -39.64 -9.28 -51.80
CA THR A 416 -38.85 -9.33 -53.05
C THR A 416 -38.09 -8.04 -53.35
N SER A 417 -38.44 -6.91 -52.72
CA SER A 417 -37.86 -5.59 -53.01
C SER A 417 -36.73 -5.19 -52.05
N GLU A 418 -36.95 -5.26 -50.74
CA GLU A 418 -35.98 -4.88 -49.71
C GLU A 418 -35.82 -6.01 -48.68
N CYS A 419 -34.68 -6.69 -48.75
CA CYS A 419 -34.30 -7.71 -47.79
C CYS A 419 -33.65 -7.05 -46.57
N ARG A 420 -34.09 -7.45 -45.38
CA ARG A 420 -33.55 -6.96 -44.11
C ARG A 420 -32.88 -8.10 -43.38
N TYR A 421 -31.59 -7.95 -43.10
CA TYR A 421 -30.78 -8.99 -42.46
C TYR A 421 -30.26 -8.52 -41.10
N CYS A 422 -30.46 -9.36 -40.09
CA CYS A 422 -29.90 -9.20 -38.76
C CYS A 422 -28.67 -10.10 -38.62
N PRO A 423 -27.48 -9.55 -38.32
CA PRO A 423 -26.23 -10.31 -38.32
C PRO A 423 -26.10 -11.35 -37.20
N PHE A 424 -26.92 -11.24 -36.16
CA PHE A 424 -26.87 -12.12 -35.00
C PHE A 424 -28.29 -12.55 -34.61
N LYS A 425 -28.47 -13.85 -34.33
CA LYS A 425 -29.71 -14.44 -33.84
C LYS A 425 -29.70 -14.60 -32.32
N SER A 426 -28.52 -14.84 -31.74
CA SER A 426 -28.34 -15.05 -30.31
C SER A 426 -27.12 -14.32 -29.76
N GLY A 427 -27.12 -14.04 -28.46
CA GLY A 427 -25.95 -13.48 -27.78
C GLY A 427 -24.72 -14.39 -27.88
N ARG A 428 -24.92 -15.72 -27.94
CA ARG A 428 -23.83 -16.68 -28.18
C ARG A 428 -23.11 -16.47 -29.50
N GLU A 429 -23.89 -16.29 -30.54
CA GLU A 429 -23.36 -16.00 -31.86
C GLU A 429 -22.63 -14.66 -31.89
N PHE A 430 -23.14 -13.64 -31.18
CA PHE A 430 -22.48 -12.33 -31.06
C PHE A 430 -21.09 -12.41 -30.45
N TYR A 431 -20.93 -13.00 -29.24
CA TYR A 431 -19.61 -13.00 -28.59
C TYR A 431 -18.62 -14.02 -29.19
N SER A 432 -19.12 -15.14 -29.74
CA SER A 432 -18.24 -16.16 -30.34
C SER A 432 -17.67 -15.71 -31.68
N THR A 433 -18.47 -15.08 -32.54
CA THR A 433 -18.02 -14.59 -33.85
C THR A 433 -17.18 -13.31 -33.74
N ARG A 434 -17.53 -12.40 -32.83
CA ARG A 434 -16.86 -11.09 -32.70
C ARG A 434 -15.59 -11.13 -31.86
N PHE A 435 -15.59 -11.90 -30.76
CA PHE A 435 -14.50 -11.91 -29.78
C PHE A 435 -13.85 -13.29 -29.61
N GLY A 436 -14.47 -14.37 -30.09
CA GLY A 436 -13.97 -15.73 -29.88
C GLY A 436 -14.18 -16.26 -28.45
N TRP A 437 -15.16 -15.71 -27.72
CA TRP A 437 -15.46 -16.09 -26.34
C TRP A 437 -16.41 -17.29 -26.25
N ASP A 438 -16.35 -18.03 -25.14
CA ASP A 438 -17.16 -19.23 -24.88
C ASP A 438 -17.71 -19.27 -23.43
N VAL A 439 -18.94 -19.74 -23.25
CA VAL A 439 -19.59 -19.94 -21.94
C VAL A 439 -18.80 -20.88 -21.04
N LYS A 440 -18.14 -21.88 -21.62
CA LYS A 440 -17.31 -22.83 -20.87
C LYS A 440 -16.19 -22.14 -20.09
N HIS A 441 -15.79 -20.94 -20.51
CA HIS A 441 -14.72 -20.18 -19.88
C HIS A 441 -15.16 -19.43 -18.62
N LYS A 442 -16.46 -19.31 -18.35
CA LYS A 442 -17.03 -18.54 -17.22
C LYS A 442 -16.32 -18.84 -15.89
N TRP A 443 -16.41 -20.07 -15.39
CA TRP A 443 -15.82 -20.45 -14.10
C TRP A 443 -14.30 -20.56 -14.12
N ARG A 444 -13.72 -20.92 -15.27
CA ARG A 444 -12.25 -20.93 -15.46
C ARG A 444 -11.68 -19.53 -15.26
N ASN A 445 -12.30 -18.53 -15.86
CA ASN A 445 -11.86 -17.14 -15.82
C ASN A 445 -11.96 -16.58 -14.40
N LEU A 446 -13.03 -16.92 -13.67
CA LEU A 446 -13.14 -16.55 -12.25
C LEU A 446 -11.99 -17.15 -11.42
N ALA A 447 -11.65 -18.43 -11.63
CA ALA A 447 -10.54 -19.07 -10.92
C ALA A 447 -9.18 -18.41 -11.24
N ILE A 448 -8.96 -18.04 -12.50
CA ILE A 448 -7.75 -17.31 -12.93
C ILE A 448 -7.67 -15.93 -12.26
N LEU A 449 -8.79 -15.19 -12.18
CA LEU A 449 -8.84 -13.91 -11.46
C LEU A 449 -8.47 -14.05 -9.97
N VAL A 450 -8.97 -15.09 -9.31
CA VAL A 450 -8.59 -15.39 -7.91
C VAL A 450 -7.08 -15.67 -7.82
N ALA A 451 -6.50 -16.40 -8.78
CA ALA A 451 -5.06 -16.63 -8.83
C ALA A 451 -4.26 -15.32 -8.97
N PHE A 452 -4.71 -14.37 -9.79
CA PHE A 452 -4.10 -13.04 -9.88
C PHE A 452 -4.19 -12.25 -8.57
N PHE A 453 -5.32 -12.32 -7.85
CA PHE A 453 -5.46 -11.70 -6.54
C PHE A 453 -4.46 -12.30 -5.52
N VAL A 454 -4.36 -13.63 -5.47
CA VAL A 454 -3.41 -14.33 -4.59
C VAL A 454 -1.97 -13.96 -4.95
N PHE A 455 -1.64 -13.91 -6.25
CA PHE A 455 -0.34 -13.48 -6.73
C PHE A 455 0.01 -12.07 -6.24
N ASN A 456 -0.90 -11.10 -6.41
CA ASN A 456 -0.69 -9.74 -5.90
C ASN A 456 -0.48 -9.69 -4.39
N CYS A 457 -1.23 -10.48 -3.62
CA CYS A 457 -1.04 -10.59 -2.17
C CYS A 457 0.37 -11.08 -1.81
N LEU A 458 0.88 -12.10 -2.52
CA LEU A 458 2.23 -12.63 -2.31
C LEU A 458 3.32 -11.62 -2.71
N VAL A 459 3.15 -10.95 -3.84
CA VAL A 459 4.07 -9.89 -4.30
C VAL A 459 4.09 -8.73 -3.30
N PHE A 460 2.93 -8.31 -2.82
CA PHE A 460 2.80 -7.30 -1.78
C PHE A 460 3.55 -7.69 -0.50
N LEU A 461 3.30 -8.90 0.04
CA LEU A 461 4.00 -9.38 1.23
C LEU A 461 5.51 -9.47 1.02
N THR A 462 5.95 -9.83 -0.19
CA THR A 462 7.37 -9.83 -0.57
C THR A 462 7.95 -8.43 -0.54
N PHE A 463 7.26 -7.42 -1.07
CA PHE A 463 7.71 -6.03 -0.97
C PHE A 463 7.74 -5.52 0.47
N VAL A 464 6.73 -5.85 1.29
CA VAL A 464 6.74 -5.53 2.73
C VAL A 464 7.96 -6.14 3.40
N TYR A 465 8.29 -7.40 3.11
CA TYR A 465 9.49 -8.05 3.61
C TYR A 465 10.76 -7.31 3.14
N LEU A 466 10.92 -7.05 1.84
CA LEU A 466 12.12 -6.42 1.27
C LEU A 466 12.33 -4.99 1.79
N ARG A 467 11.24 -4.23 1.97
CA ARG A 467 11.25 -2.82 2.40
C ARG A 467 11.01 -2.61 3.89
N ARG A 468 11.09 -3.67 4.71
CA ARG A 468 10.83 -3.60 6.17
C ARG A 468 11.81 -2.72 6.94
N LYS A 469 13.04 -2.55 6.43
CA LYS A 469 14.05 -1.69 7.05
C LYS A 469 14.09 -0.34 6.31
N PRO A 470 14.19 0.80 7.03
CA PRO A 470 14.50 2.06 6.38
C PRO A 470 15.83 1.92 5.63
N ARG A 471 15.89 2.40 4.38
CA ARG A 471 17.18 2.61 3.71
C ARG A 471 17.92 3.68 4.52
N ARG A 472 19.13 3.34 4.99
CA ARG A 472 20.02 4.31 5.66
C ARG A 472 20.44 5.38 4.67
#